data_AF-A0A9Q4Q0W4-F1
#
_entry.id   AF-A0A9Q4Q0W4-F1
#
_cell.length_a   1.000
_cell.length_b   1.000
_cell.length_c   1.000
_cell.angle_alpha   90.00
_cell.angle_beta   90.00
_cell.angle_gamma   90.00
#
_symmetry.space_group_name_H-M   'P 1'
#
loop_
_entity.id
_entity.type
_entity.pdbx_description
1 polymer ?
#
loop_
_entity_poly.entity_id
_entity_poly.type
_entity_poly.pdbx_seq_one_letter_code
_entity_poly.pdbx_strand_id
1 'polypeptide(L)'
;MAVVSEHRVDCDGCGRMVAFEELTPVTMPDGEQVVCCPECEPHARATARNENSLDQRRDACDGCTGTYLTEDLEDVVLKDGTVLTCCPECAAEAPDGDDAAAGDGTAGTATGSKATTDSDRTATRWTATAESDRSATDDTDADETLCSQCREWVSEERFRITTIDDRTETLCADCKADAEEKGIVADVAMRETRAREVLGVDANASDGAIREAFHEQVKRAHPDRESGSKSAFKLVNEAYERLRVDD
;
A
#
# COMPACT_ATOMS: atom_id res chain seq x y z
N MET A 1 -35.78 45.97 17.23
CA MET A 1 -35.95 44.59 16.73
C MET A 1 -34.63 43.89 16.96
N ALA A 2 -34.61 42.77 17.67
CA ALA A 2 -33.38 42.00 17.84
C ALA A 2 -33.06 41.32 16.51
N VAL A 3 -31.83 41.49 16.03
CA VAL A 3 -31.31 40.64 14.95
C VAL A 3 -31.04 39.28 15.57
N VAL A 4 -31.96 38.34 15.33
CA VAL A 4 -31.73 36.94 15.67
C VAL A 4 -30.77 36.42 14.62
N SER A 5 -29.47 36.58 14.88
CA SER A 5 -28.45 35.95 14.05
C SER A 5 -28.61 34.45 14.20
N GLU A 6 -29.23 33.81 13.21
CA GLU A 6 -29.24 32.36 13.05
C GLU A 6 -27.78 31.88 13.06
N HIS A 7 -27.32 31.34 14.20
CA HIS A 7 -25.96 30.84 14.31
C HIS A 7 -25.89 29.57 13.48
N ARG A 8 -25.31 29.70 12.29
CA ARG A 8 -25.06 28.58 11.39
C ARG A 8 -23.65 28.08 11.61
N VAL A 9 -23.54 26.77 11.76
CA VAL A 9 -22.29 26.06 12.01
C VAL A 9 -22.24 24.90 11.02
N ASP A 10 -21.05 24.56 10.57
CA ASP A 10 -20.80 23.40 9.73
C ASP A 10 -21.04 22.09 10.49
N CYS A 11 -21.57 21.09 9.77
CA CYS A 11 -21.73 19.73 10.26
C CYS A 11 -20.45 18.94 9.99
N ASP A 12 -19.79 18.40 11.02
CA ASP A 12 -18.52 17.67 10.90
C ASP A 12 -18.60 16.50 9.90
N GLY A 13 -19.75 15.82 9.83
CA GLY A 13 -19.96 14.69 8.92
C GLY A 13 -20.16 15.03 7.43
N CYS A 14 -20.42 16.28 7.05
CA CYS A 14 -20.65 16.63 5.63
C CYS A 14 -20.28 18.06 5.20
N GLY A 15 -19.70 18.88 6.07
CA GLY A 15 -19.26 20.25 5.79
C GLY A 15 -20.38 21.26 5.46
N ARG A 16 -21.66 20.86 5.50
CA ARG A 16 -22.79 21.77 5.21
C ARG A 16 -23.10 22.66 6.41
N MET A 17 -23.23 23.97 6.17
CA MET A 17 -23.76 24.92 7.15
C MET A 17 -25.24 24.65 7.45
N VAL A 18 -25.53 24.30 8.69
CA VAL A 18 -26.89 24.06 9.22
C VAL A 18 -27.15 24.99 10.41
N ALA A 19 -28.39 25.11 10.88
CA ALA A 19 -28.67 25.87 12.09
C ALA A 19 -28.10 25.13 13.32
N PHE A 20 -27.52 25.86 14.27
CA PHE A 20 -26.96 25.26 15.49
C PHE A 20 -27.99 24.43 16.29
N GLU A 21 -29.27 24.80 16.23
CA GLU A 21 -30.38 24.08 16.88
C GLU A 21 -30.73 22.74 16.21
N GLU A 22 -30.25 22.50 14.98
CA GLU A 22 -30.43 21.24 14.23
C GLU A 22 -29.20 20.31 14.35
N LEU A 23 -28.12 20.75 15.01
CA LEU A 23 -26.94 19.94 15.25
C LEU A 23 -27.11 19.08 16.50
N THR A 24 -26.84 17.78 16.36
CA THR A 24 -26.81 16.83 17.46
C THR A 24 -25.37 16.43 17.76
N PRO A 25 -24.89 16.60 19.01
CA PRO A 25 -23.57 16.12 19.40
C PRO A 25 -23.56 14.58 19.47
N VAL A 26 -22.49 13.99 18.94
CA VAL A 26 -22.18 12.55 19.01
C VAL A 26 -20.78 12.41 19.57
N THR A 27 -20.62 11.55 20.58
CA THR A 27 -19.31 11.19 21.13
C THR A 27 -18.72 10.04 20.31
N MET A 28 -17.49 10.24 19.82
CA MET A 28 -16.73 9.26 19.05
C MET A 28 -15.97 8.28 19.99
N PRO A 29 -15.50 7.12 19.52
CA PRO A 29 -14.84 6.11 20.37
C PRO A 29 -13.56 6.60 21.05
N ASP A 30 -12.81 7.47 20.37
CA ASP A 30 -11.63 8.21 20.84
C ASP A 30 -11.93 9.28 21.91
N GLY A 31 -13.21 9.58 22.15
CA GLY A 31 -13.68 10.56 23.14
C GLY A 31 -13.91 11.98 22.60
N GLU A 32 -13.63 12.25 21.33
CA GLU A 32 -13.99 13.51 20.68
C GLU A 32 -15.52 13.67 20.58
N GLN A 33 -16.00 14.92 20.57
CA GLN A 33 -17.41 15.25 20.35
C GLN A 33 -17.57 15.98 19.03
N VAL A 34 -18.25 15.33 18.09
CA VAL A 34 -18.58 15.88 16.78
C VAL A 34 -20.04 16.36 16.75
N VAL A 35 -20.33 17.44 16.03
CA VAL A 35 -21.67 17.99 15.83
C VAL A 35 -22.19 17.64 14.44
N CYS A 36 -23.22 16.79 14.41
CA CYS A 36 -23.79 16.26 13.17
C CYS A 36 -25.19 16.81 12.90
N CYS A 37 -25.48 17.12 11.64
CA CYS A 37 -26.84 17.42 11.19
C CYS A 37 -27.73 16.15 11.25
N PRO A 38 -29.06 16.28 11.16
CA PRO A 38 -29.98 15.13 11.33
C PRO A 38 -29.80 14.02 10.28
N GLU A 39 -29.25 14.34 9.11
CA GLU A 39 -28.90 13.35 8.09
C GLU A 39 -27.61 12.58 8.43
N CYS A 40 -26.64 13.23 9.08
CA CYS A 40 -25.34 12.64 9.43
C CYS A 40 -25.33 11.94 10.80
N GLU A 41 -26.16 12.37 11.75
CA GLU A 41 -26.30 11.76 13.08
C GLU A 41 -26.42 10.22 13.06
N PRO A 42 -27.29 9.58 12.26
CA PRO A 42 -27.40 8.12 12.25
C PRO A 42 -26.12 7.43 11.77
N HIS A 43 -25.35 8.06 10.86
CA HIS A 43 -24.07 7.54 10.39
C HIS A 43 -22.99 7.67 11.46
N ALA A 44 -22.84 8.86 12.07
CA ALA A 44 -21.89 9.08 13.16
C ALA A 44 -22.14 8.13 14.35
N ARG A 45 -23.42 7.93 14.74
CA ARG A 45 -23.80 6.96 15.78
C ARG A 45 -23.58 5.50 15.38
N ALA A 46 -23.61 5.17 14.08
CA ALA A 46 -23.31 3.83 13.61
C ALA A 46 -21.79 3.57 13.67
N THR A 47 -20.96 4.53 13.22
CA THR A 47 -19.50 4.47 13.36
C THR A 47 -19.09 4.32 14.83
N ALA A 48 -19.60 5.20 15.71
CA ALA A 48 -19.33 5.16 17.16
C ALA A 48 -19.81 3.89 17.88
N ARG A 49 -20.52 2.98 17.20
CA ARG A 49 -20.91 1.65 17.71
C ARG A 49 -20.18 0.48 17.05
N ASN A 50 -19.67 0.64 15.83
CA ASN A 50 -19.14 -0.46 15.02
C ASN A 50 -17.64 -0.68 15.17
N GLU A 51 -16.86 0.32 15.61
CA GLU A 51 -15.40 0.17 15.78
C GLU A 51 -14.99 -0.73 16.96
N ASN A 52 -15.96 -1.23 17.73
CA ASN A 52 -15.75 -2.17 18.83
C ASN A 52 -15.64 -3.66 18.41
N SER A 53 -15.52 -3.98 17.11
CA SER A 53 -15.60 -5.37 16.66
C SER A 53 -14.26 -6.12 16.55
N LEU A 54 -13.17 -5.50 16.08
CA LEU A 54 -11.90 -6.21 15.79
C LEU A 54 -10.65 -5.36 16.05
N ASP A 55 -10.56 -4.13 15.55
CA ASP A 55 -9.36 -3.30 15.73
C ASP A 55 -9.13 -2.88 17.19
N GLN A 56 -10.18 -2.68 17.97
CA GLN A 56 -10.08 -2.44 19.43
C GLN A 56 -9.70 -3.71 20.25
N ARG A 57 -9.48 -4.85 19.59
CA ARG A 57 -8.83 -6.03 20.16
C ARG A 57 -7.41 -6.21 19.65
N ARG A 58 -6.84 -5.22 18.94
CA ARG A 58 -5.53 -5.31 18.32
C ARG A 58 -4.65 -4.11 18.66
N ASP A 59 -3.51 -4.39 19.27
CA ASP A 59 -2.52 -3.40 19.66
C ASP A 59 -1.16 -3.71 19.03
N ALA A 60 -0.26 -2.72 19.04
CA ALA A 60 1.08 -2.86 18.51
C ALA A 60 2.05 -3.38 19.58
N CYS A 61 2.89 -4.35 19.23
CA CYS A 61 3.99 -4.80 20.09
C CYS A 61 5.12 -3.76 20.08
N ASP A 62 5.57 -3.29 21.25
CA ASP A 62 6.66 -2.33 21.38
C ASP A 62 8.01 -2.82 20.82
N GLY A 63 8.26 -4.14 20.87
CA GLY A 63 9.49 -4.76 20.37
C GLY A 63 9.59 -4.85 18.84
N CYS A 64 8.57 -5.39 18.16
CA CYS A 64 8.59 -5.66 16.71
C CYS A 64 7.65 -4.77 15.88
N THR A 65 6.85 -3.90 16.49
CA THR A 65 5.84 -3.02 15.86
C THR A 65 4.73 -3.74 15.08
N GLY A 66 4.66 -5.08 15.15
CA GLY A 66 3.57 -5.87 14.57
C GLY A 66 2.25 -5.69 15.34
N THR A 67 1.13 -5.96 14.68
CA THR A 67 -0.22 -5.91 15.28
C THR A 67 -0.65 -7.30 15.77
N TYR A 68 -0.94 -7.40 17.07
CA TYR A 68 -1.31 -8.64 17.77
C TYR A 68 -2.65 -8.45 18.47
N LEU A 69 -3.32 -9.53 18.88
CA LEU A 69 -4.50 -9.36 19.73
C LEU A 69 -4.06 -8.85 21.11
N THR A 70 -4.85 -7.97 21.74
CA THR A 70 -4.57 -7.45 23.09
C THR A 70 -4.52 -8.56 24.14
N GLU A 71 -5.12 -9.73 23.87
CA GLU A 71 -5.04 -10.93 24.73
C GLU A 71 -3.77 -11.78 24.51
N ASP A 72 -3.06 -11.58 23.40
CA ASP A 72 -1.78 -12.22 23.07
C ASP A 72 -0.57 -11.33 23.44
N LEU A 73 -0.80 -10.13 23.97
CA LEU A 73 0.24 -9.19 24.38
C LEU A 73 0.49 -9.28 25.89
N GLU A 74 1.76 -9.25 26.28
CA GLU A 74 2.25 -9.41 27.65
C GLU A 74 3.06 -8.17 28.07
N ASP A 75 2.77 -7.64 29.25
CA ASP A 75 3.48 -6.48 29.81
C ASP A 75 4.80 -6.90 30.45
N VAL A 76 5.91 -6.50 29.83
CA VAL A 76 7.28 -6.79 30.25
C VAL A 76 7.88 -5.59 30.97
N VAL A 77 8.35 -5.80 32.20
CA VAL A 77 9.00 -4.74 32.99
C VAL A 77 10.52 -4.81 32.84
N LEU A 78 11.10 -3.81 32.19
CA LEU A 78 12.55 -3.64 32.05
C LEU A 78 13.21 -3.24 33.38
N LYS A 79 14.52 -3.45 33.46
CA LYS A 79 15.35 -3.19 34.65
C LYS A 79 15.39 -1.71 35.08
N ASP A 80 15.07 -0.80 34.16
CA ASP A 80 14.93 0.64 34.42
C ASP A 80 13.51 1.07 34.88
N GLY A 81 12.58 0.11 35.03
CA GLY A 81 11.19 0.34 35.44
C GLY A 81 10.22 0.70 34.31
N THR A 82 10.70 0.73 33.05
CA THR A 82 9.86 0.87 31.86
C THR A 82 9.02 -0.39 31.66
N VAL A 83 7.71 -0.22 31.49
CA VAL A 83 6.79 -1.28 31.05
C VAL A 83 6.69 -1.21 29.53
N LEU A 84 6.85 -2.34 28.85
CA LEU A 84 6.60 -2.50 27.41
C LEU A 84 5.51 -3.54 27.19
N THR A 85 4.62 -3.31 26.24
CA THR A 85 3.58 -4.26 25.85
C THR A 85 4.10 -5.05 24.64
N CYS A 86 4.46 -6.31 24.85
CA CYS A 86 5.20 -7.14 23.89
C CYS A 86 4.39 -8.37 23.43
N CYS A 87 4.61 -8.82 22.19
CA CYS A 87 4.13 -10.15 21.76
C CYS A 87 4.97 -11.26 22.42
N PRO A 88 4.51 -12.53 22.42
CA PRO A 88 5.15 -13.60 23.20
C PRO A 88 6.59 -13.89 22.77
N GLU A 89 6.92 -13.67 21.49
CA GLU A 89 8.28 -13.78 20.98
C GLU A 89 9.19 -12.66 21.52
N CYS A 90 8.73 -11.40 21.49
CA CYS A 90 9.48 -10.28 22.04
C CYS A 90 9.57 -10.31 23.58
N ALA A 91 8.57 -10.90 24.25
CA ALA A 91 8.60 -11.12 25.69
C ALA A 91 9.63 -12.20 26.06
N ALA A 92 9.70 -13.30 25.31
CA ALA A 92 10.68 -14.37 25.53
C ALA A 92 12.13 -13.97 25.21
N GLU A 93 12.36 -12.96 24.36
CA GLU A 93 13.69 -12.41 24.08
C GLU A 93 14.08 -11.24 25.00
N ALA A 94 13.17 -10.75 25.86
CA ALA A 94 13.46 -9.68 26.79
C ALA A 94 14.44 -10.16 27.89
N PRO A 95 15.47 -9.36 28.26
CA PRO A 95 16.50 -9.81 29.20
C PRO A 95 15.97 -9.82 30.65
N ASP A 96 15.46 -10.98 31.07
CA ASP A 96 14.77 -11.27 32.34
C ASP A 96 15.24 -10.44 33.55
N GLY A 97 14.27 -9.88 34.29
CA GLY A 97 14.38 -9.58 35.71
C GLY A 97 13.83 -10.75 36.53
N ASP A 98 14.59 -11.21 37.51
CA ASP A 98 14.48 -12.55 38.12
C ASP A 98 13.08 -12.95 38.67
N ASP A 99 12.80 -14.25 38.50
CA ASP A 99 11.68 -15.11 38.94
C ASP A 99 10.71 -14.67 40.06
N ALA A 100 9.41 -14.95 39.83
CA ALA A 100 8.41 -15.14 40.89
C ALA A 100 7.30 -16.20 40.57
N ALA A 101 7.72 -17.47 40.43
CA ALA A 101 7.05 -18.69 40.92
C ALA A 101 5.67 -19.21 40.37
N ALA A 102 5.79 -20.30 39.59
CA ALA A 102 5.25 -21.66 39.87
C ALA A 102 3.75 -22.04 39.65
N GLY A 103 3.53 -23.16 38.95
CA GLY A 103 2.20 -23.78 38.73
C GLY A 103 2.16 -25.12 37.96
N ASP A 104 2.93 -26.11 38.42
CA ASP A 104 2.72 -27.58 38.39
C ASP A 104 1.77 -28.29 37.36
N GLY A 105 2.39 -29.02 36.41
CA GLY A 105 2.17 -30.46 36.15
C GLY A 105 0.80 -31.08 35.76
N THR A 106 0.70 -31.66 34.55
CA THR A 106 0.00 -32.95 34.28
C THR A 106 0.62 -33.67 33.06
N ALA A 107 0.52 -35.01 32.95
CA ALA A 107 1.42 -35.85 32.14
C ALA A 107 0.76 -36.74 31.05
N GLY A 108 1.55 -37.06 30.00
CA GLY A 108 1.39 -38.19 29.05
C GLY A 108 0.30 -38.05 27.95
N THR A 109 0.26 -38.77 26.83
CA THR A 109 1.17 -39.75 26.15
C THR A 109 0.54 -40.09 24.75
N ALA A 110 1.14 -40.70 23.70
CA ALA A 110 2.47 -41.26 23.39
C ALA A 110 2.63 -41.50 21.84
N THR A 111 3.87 -41.76 21.37
CA THR A 111 4.22 -42.52 20.13
C THR A 111 4.08 -41.79 18.76
N GLY A 112 4.99 -41.91 17.78
CA GLY A 112 6.10 -42.88 17.63
C GLY A 112 7.21 -42.49 16.62
N SER A 113 8.14 -43.43 16.41
CA SER A 113 9.53 -43.17 15.95
C SER A 113 9.87 -43.62 14.52
N LYS A 114 10.89 -42.98 13.92
CA LYS A 114 12.16 -43.55 13.35
C LYS A 114 12.86 -42.50 12.46
N ALA A 115 14.12 -42.10 12.73
CA ALA A 115 15.40 -42.72 12.31
C ALA A 115 15.58 -42.74 10.78
N THR A 116 16.67 -42.26 10.17
CA THR A 116 18.12 -42.43 10.47
C THR A 116 18.95 -41.15 10.23
N THR A 117 20.00 -40.82 11.01
CA THR A 117 21.45 -41.10 10.74
C THR A 117 21.94 -40.61 9.35
N ASP A 118 23.08 -39.93 9.17
CA ASP A 118 24.35 -39.87 9.93
C ASP A 118 25.15 -38.59 9.56
N SER A 119 26.41 -38.50 10.02
CA SER A 119 27.53 -37.66 9.57
C SER A 119 27.92 -36.46 10.45
N ASP A 120 28.76 -36.85 11.40
CA ASP A 120 29.67 -36.07 12.23
C ASP A 120 30.51 -35.00 11.50
N ARG A 121 31.14 -34.16 12.30
CA ARG A 121 32.01 -33.04 11.89
C ARG A 121 33.32 -33.54 11.30
N THR A 122 33.92 -32.75 10.41
CA THR A 122 35.38 -32.59 10.44
C THR A 122 35.81 -31.23 9.92
N ALA A 123 36.65 -30.54 10.67
CA ALA A 123 37.16 -29.22 10.30
C ALA A 123 38.33 -29.35 9.30
N THR A 124 38.36 -28.49 8.28
CA THR A 124 39.63 -28.15 7.61
C THR A 124 39.62 -26.70 7.14
N ARG A 125 40.33 -25.86 7.92
CA ARG A 125 41.03 -24.64 7.50
C ARG A 125 41.55 -24.74 6.05
N TRP A 126 41.35 -23.71 5.22
CA TRP A 126 42.25 -23.22 4.15
C TRP A 126 41.96 -21.72 3.95
N THR A 127 42.84 -20.85 4.42
CA THR A 127 43.83 -20.06 3.63
C THR A 127 43.22 -19.07 2.65
N ALA A 128 43.39 -17.79 2.95
CA ALA A 128 43.11 -16.71 2.02
C ALA A 128 44.03 -16.79 0.80
N THR A 129 43.42 -16.86 -0.36
CA THR A 129 43.99 -16.42 -1.63
C THR A 129 42.94 -15.54 -2.29
N ALA A 130 43.31 -14.29 -2.59
CA ALA A 130 42.79 -13.66 -3.80
C ALA A 130 43.13 -14.60 -4.99
N GLU A 131 42.46 -14.57 -6.14
CA GLU A 131 41.99 -13.40 -6.86
C GLU A 131 40.82 -13.80 -7.77
N SER A 132 40.10 -12.81 -8.31
CA SER A 132 39.45 -12.89 -9.62
C SER A 132 38.59 -14.12 -9.94
N ASP A 133 37.33 -14.11 -9.49
CA ASP A 133 36.22 -14.21 -10.45
C ASP A 133 35.01 -13.43 -9.92
N ARG A 134 35.04 -12.10 -10.12
CA ARG A 134 33.81 -11.31 -10.13
C ARG A 134 33.15 -11.56 -11.49
N SER A 135 32.49 -12.71 -11.61
CA SER A 135 31.53 -12.92 -12.68
C SER A 135 30.47 -11.83 -12.55
N ALA A 136 30.59 -10.81 -13.40
CA ALA A 136 29.54 -9.86 -13.65
C ALA A 136 28.42 -10.62 -14.38
N THR A 137 27.55 -11.25 -13.59
CA THR A 137 26.14 -11.43 -13.95
C THR A 137 25.52 -10.04 -13.77
N ASP A 138 25.66 -9.20 -14.79
CA ASP A 138 24.66 -9.01 -15.85
C ASP A 138 23.71 -7.91 -15.38
N ASP A 139 23.86 -6.73 -15.98
CA ASP A 139 23.08 -5.53 -15.67
C ASP A 139 21.60 -5.71 -16.11
N THR A 140 20.86 -6.56 -15.41
CA THR A 140 19.42 -6.82 -15.60
C THR A 140 18.54 -6.43 -14.39
N ASP A 141 19.09 -5.76 -13.38
CA ASP A 141 18.34 -5.04 -12.32
C ASP A 141 17.64 -3.74 -12.84
N ALA A 142 17.41 -3.62 -14.14
CA ALA A 142 16.99 -2.36 -14.79
C ALA A 142 15.48 -2.08 -14.76
N ASP A 143 14.65 -3.12 -14.63
CA ASP A 143 13.18 -3.04 -14.81
C ASP A 143 12.37 -3.52 -13.59
N GLU A 144 13.03 -3.93 -12.51
CA GLU A 144 12.35 -4.21 -11.23
C GLU A 144 11.86 -2.90 -10.61
N THR A 145 10.58 -2.59 -10.82
CA THR A 145 9.91 -1.45 -10.18
C THR A 145 9.04 -1.94 -9.01
N LEU A 146 8.57 -1.06 -8.12
CA LEU A 146 7.69 -1.39 -6.97
C LEU A 146 6.21 -1.02 -7.17
N CYS A 147 5.29 -1.86 -6.69
CA CYS A 147 3.84 -1.63 -6.80
C CYS A 147 3.36 -0.71 -5.69
N SER A 148 2.64 0.36 -6.01
CA SER A 148 2.17 1.32 -4.99
C SER A 148 1.21 0.71 -3.97
N GLN A 149 0.44 -0.33 -4.34
CA GLN A 149 -0.52 -1.00 -3.48
C GLN A 149 0.07 -2.21 -2.74
N CYS A 150 0.45 -3.29 -3.45
CA CYS A 150 0.96 -4.49 -2.81
C CYS A 150 2.44 -4.42 -2.38
N ARG A 151 3.19 -3.40 -2.82
CA ARG A 151 4.66 -3.26 -2.62
C ARG A 151 5.51 -4.43 -3.12
N GLU A 152 4.94 -5.29 -3.96
CA GLU A 152 5.69 -6.36 -4.63
C GLU A 152 6.52 -5.78 -5.79
N TRP A 153 7.72 -6.32 -5.98
CA TRP A 153 8.55 -6.09 -7.17
C TRP A 153 7.93 -6.80 -8.38
N VAL A 154 7.91 -6.13 -9.53
CA VAL A 154 7.28 -6.68 -10.75
C VAL A 154 8.17 -6.34 -11.92
N SER A 155 8.49 -7.37 -12.71
CA SER A 155 9.32 -7.31 -13.92
C SER A 155 8.54 -6.95 -15.19
N GLU A 156 7.23 -6.73 -15.08
CA GLU A 156 6.36 -6.22 -16.14
C GLU A 156 6.04 -4.73 -15.98
N GLU A 157 5.91 -4.03 -17.11
CA GLU A 157 5.56 -2.61 -17.14
C GLU A 157 4.21 -2.33 -16.44
N ARG A 158 4.23 -1.45 -15.43
CA ARG A 158 3.05 -1.17 -14.60
C ARG A 158 1.99 -0.31 -15.28
N PHE A 159 0.77 -0.48 -14.81
CA PHE A 159 -0.34 0.40 -15.14
C PHE A 159 -0.28 1.65 -14.26
N ARG A 160 -0.05 2.82 -14.88
CA ARG A 160 -0.31 4.11 -14.26
C ARG A 160 -1.82 4.38 -14.40
N ILE A 161 -2.56 4.33 -13.30
CA ILE A 161 -4.01 4.58 -13.26
C ILE A 161 -4.29 5.90 -12.55
N THR A 162 -5.43 6.51 -12.85
CA THR A 162 -6.02 7.57 -12.03
C THR A 162 -7.24 7.00 -11.32
N THR A 163 -7.28 7.13 -10.01
CA THR A 163 -8.42 6.70 -9.18
C THR A 163 -9.54 7.73 -9.18
N ILE A 164 -10.72 7.36 -8.68
CA ILE A 164 -11.87 8.27 -8.49
C ILE A 164 -11.58 9.48 -7.58
N ASP A 165 -10.54 9.41 -6.76
CA ASP A 165 -10.09 10.48 -5.85
C ASP A 165 -9.02 11.41 -6.50
N ASP A 166 -8.92 11.41 -7.84
CA ASP A 166 -7.92 12.14 -8.64
C ASP A 166 -6.45 11.79 -8.29
N ARG A 167 -6.21 10.64 -7.64
CA ARG A 167 -4.85 10.17 -7.30
C ARG A 167 -4.30 9.27 -8.41
N THR A 168 -3.09 9.56 -8.86
CA THR A 168 -2.34 8.72 -9.80
C THR A 168 -1.57 7.63 -9.05
N GLU A 169 -1.88 6.37 -9.34
CA GLU A 169 -1.24 5.21 -8.73
C GLU A 169 -0.58 4.31 -9.78
N THR A 170 0.44 3.56 -9.38
CA THR A 170 1.22 2.70 -10.27
C THR A 170 1.09 1.25 -9.80
N LEU A 171 0.33 0.44 -10.56
CA LEU A 171 -0.16 -0.88 -10.16
C LEU A 171 0.38 -2.02 -11.03
N CYS A 172 0.52 -3.20 -10.44
CA CYS A 172 0.69 -4.46 -11.17
C CYS A 172 -0.62 -4.87 -11.86
N ALA A 173 -0.59 -5.92 -12.69
CA ALA A 173 -1.77 -6.42 -13.39
C ALA A 173 -2.91 -6.83 -12.44
N ASP A 174 -2.58 -7.53 -11.36
CA ASP A 174 -3.56 -8.03 -10.38
C ASP A 174 -4.21 -6.88 -9.61
N CYS A 175 -3.42 -5.99 -8.97
CA CYS A 175 -3.96 -4.83 -8.26
C CYS A 175 -4.76 -3.89 -9.18
N LYS A 176 -4.39 -3.81 -10.47
CA LYS A 176 -5.15 -3.05 -11.47
C LYS A 176 -6.49 -3.72 -11.78
N ALA A 177 -6.54 -5.05 -11.87
CA ALA A 177 -7.80 -5.78 -12.03
C ALA A 177 -8.69 -5.68 -10.77
N ASP A 178 -8.11 -5.78 -9.57
CA ASP A 178 -8.81 -5.54 -8.30
C ASP A 178 -9.40 -4.13 -8.22
N ALA A 179 -8.65 -3.13 -8.69
CA ALA A 179 -9.09 -1.73 -8.72
C ALA A 179 -10.24 -1.52 -9.73
N GLU A 180 -10.19 -2.17 -10.89
CA GLU A 180 -11.28 -2.16 -11.87
C GLU A 180 -12.54 -2.87 -11.32
N GLU A 181 -12.40 -4.02 -10.64
CA GLU A 181 -13.53 -4.73 -10.01
C GLU A 181 -14.20 -3.90 -8.91
N LYS A 182 -13.39 -3.20 -8.09
CA LYS A 182 -13.87 -2.30 -7.04
C LYS A 182 -14.46 -0.99 -7.58
N GLY A 183 -14.36 -0.72 -8.87
CA GLY A 183 -14.86 0.51 -9.51
C GLY A 183 -14.11 1.78 -9.08
N ILE A 184 -12.88 1.66 -8.58
CA ILE A 184 -12.07 2.80 -8.11
C ILE A 184 -11.20 3.43 -9.21
N VAL A 185 -11.16 2.84 -10.41
CA VAL A 185 -10.41 3.35 -11.56
C VAL A 185 -11.25 4.35 -12.36
N ALA A 186 -10.76 5.59 -12.49
CA ALA A 186 -11.36 6.62 -13.33
C ALA A 186 -10.75 6.66 -14.74
N ASP A 187 -9.43 6.48 -14.86
CA ASP A 187 -8.71 6.41 -16.14
C ASP A 187 -7.49 5.48 -16.03
N VAL A 188 -7.05 4.92 -17.16
CA VAL A 188 -5.86 4.06 -17.27
C VAL A 188 -4.96 4.65 -18.35
N ALA A 189 -3.82 5.21 -17.93
CA ALA A 189 -2.86 5.79 -18.87
C ALA A 189 -2.27 4.72 -19.79
N MET A 190 -1.90 5.12 -21.00
CA MET A 190 -1.26 4.22 -21.95
C MET A 190 0.07 3.66 -21.39
N ARG A 191 0.33 2.38 -21.63
CA ARG A 191 1.64 1.75 -21.42
C ARG A 191 2.70 2.33 -22.36
N GLU A 192 3.95 2.47 -21.93
CA GLU A 192 5.04 2.96 -22.77
C GLU A 192 5.33 2.04 -23.93
N THR A 193 5.39 0.74 -23.68
CA THR A 193 5.58 -0.27 -24.72
C THR A 193 4.53 -0.08 -25.82
N ARG A 194 3.27 0.15 -25.43
CA ARG A 194 2.17 0.45 -26.36
C ARG A 194 2.30 1.83 -27.03
N ALA A 195 2.80 2.83 -26.32
CA ALA A 195 3.07 4.15 -26.90
C ALA A 195 4.19 4.10 -27.96
N ARG A 196 5.26 3.33 -27.69
CA ARG A 196 6.35 3.04 -28.63
C ARG A 196 5.84 2.27 -29.85
N GLU A 197 4.96 1.27 -29.67
CA GLU A 197 4.25 0.58 -30.76
C GLU A 197 3.39 1.52 -31.62
N VAL A 198 2.60 2.42 -31.00
CA VAL A 198 1.71 3.37 -31.69
C VAL A 198 2.49 4.38 -32.55
N LEU A 199 3.65 4.81 -32.07
CA LEU A 199 4.56 5.70 -32.81
C LEU A 199 5.51 4.95 -33.75
N GLY A 200 5.66 3.63 -33.61
CA GLY A 200 6.58 2.81 -34.41
C GLY A 200 8.05 3.07 -34.10
N VAL A 201 8.39 3.35 -32.83
CA VAL A 201 9.75 3.66 -32.37
C VAL A 201 10.35 2.52 -31.56
N ASP A 202 11.69 2.44 -31.54
CA ASP A 202 12.44 1.47 -30.74
C ASP A 202 12.30 1.74 -29.22
N ALA A 203 12.55 0.71 -28.40
CA ALA A 203 12.65 0.83 -26.94
C ALA A 203 13.60 1.96 -26.52
N ASN A 204 14.76 2.08 -27.20
CA ASN A 204 15.83 3.02 -26.92
C ASN A 204 15.80 4.27 -27.83
N ALA A 205 14.64 4.60 -28.40
CA ALA A 205 14.50 5.78 -29.25
C ALA A 205 14.67 7.08 -28.46
N SER A 206 15.53 7.98 -28.94
CA SER A 206 15.70 9.32 -28.34
C SER A 206 14.52 10.25 -28.59
N ASP A 207 14.37 11.32 -27.79
CA ASP A 207 13.38 12.39 -28.01
C ASP A 207 13.35 12.95 -29.43
N GLY A 208 14.49 12.95 -30.13
CA GLY A 208 14.55 13.37 -31.53
C GLY A 208 13.74 12.44 -32.42
N ALA A 209 13.97 11.13 -32.30
CA ALA A 209 13.26 10.09 -33.03
C ALA A 209 11.77 10.03 -32.64
N ILE A 210 11.45 10.13 -31.34
CA ILE A 210 10.07 10.15 -30.84
C ILE A 210 9.29 11.34 -31.43
N ARG A 211 9.90 12.55 -31.49
CA ARG A 211 9.28 13.73 -32.12
C ARG A 211 9.11 13.58 -33.63
N GLU A 212 10.08 13.00 -34.33
CA GLU A 212 9.99 12.78 -35.77
C GLU A 212 8.87 11.78 -36.11
N ALA A 213 8.85 10.64 -35.41
CA ALA A 213 7.81 9.63 -35.54
C ALA A 213 6.42 10.19 -35.21
N PHE A 214 6.29 10.98 -34.14
CA PHE A 214 5.04 11.69 -33.82
C PHE A 214 4.58 12.59 -34.97
N HIS A 215 5.45 13.39 -35.57
CA HIS A 215 5.06 14.24 -36.70
C HIS A 215 4.62 13.44 -37.94
N GLU A 216 5.30 12.33 -38.27
CA GLU A 216 4.87 11.45 -39.38
C GLU A 216 3.54 10.75 -39.09
N GLN A 217 3.36 10.26 -37.86
CA GLN A 217 2.16 9.56 -37.45
C GLN A 217 0.96 10.50 -37.30
N VAL A 218 1.16 11.74 -36.83
CA VAL A 218 0.16 12.82 -36.86
C VAL A 218 -0.26 13.12 -38.29
N LYS A 219 0.69 13.32 -39.22
CA LYS A 219 0.37 13.52 -40.64
C LYS A 219 -0.51 12.39 -41.16
N ARG A 220 -0.22 11.14 -40.80
CA ARG A 220 -0.98 9.96 -41.23
C ARG A 220 -2.39 9.87 -40.60
N ALA A 221 -2.51 10.18 -39.31
CA ALA A 221 -3.73 10.02 -38.53
C ALA A 221 -4.69 11.23 -38.60
N HIS A 222 -4.23 12.39 -39.09
CA HIS A 222 -5.00 13.64 -39.12
C HIS A 222 -6.37 13.48 -39.82
N PRO A 223 -7.49 13.93 -39.22
CA PRO A 223 -8.84 13.71 -39.75
C PRO A 223 -9.09 14.32 -41.14
N ASP A 224 -8.30 15.31 -41.56
CA ASP A 224 -8.37 15.90 -42.91
C ASP A 224 -7.83 14.96 -44.01
N ARG A 225 -7.27 13.79 -43.66
CA ARG A 225 -6.87 12.75 -44.62
C ARG A 225 -7.91 11.64 -44.69
N GLU A 226 -8.06 11.06 -45.89
CA GLU A 226 -8.96 9.94 -46.18
C GLU A 226 -8.76 8.71 -45.27
N SER A 227 -7.54 8.48 -44.79
CA SER A 227 -7.18 7.41 -43.84
C SER A 227 -7.15 7.83 -42.37
N GLY A 228 -7.41 9.11 -42.08
CA GLY A 228 -7.27 9.69 -40.74
C GLY A 228 -8.60 9.72 -39.98
N SER A 229 -8.51 9.86 -38.65
CA SER A 229 -9.68 10.02 -37.80
C SER A 229 -9.32 10.73 -36.50
N LYS A 230 -10.30 11.39 -35.87
CA LYS A 230 -10.10 12.05 -34.57
C LYS A 230 -9.62 11.07 -33.50
N SER A 231 -10.09 9.81 -33.53
CA SER A 231 -9.67 8.76 -32.59
C SER A 231 -8.23 8.31 -32.83
N ALA A 232 -7.82 8.13 -34.09
CA ALA A 232 -6.43 7.82 -34.42
C ALA A 232 -5.49 8.96 -34.04
N PHE A 233 -5.89 10.21 -34.29
CA PHE A 233 -5.13 11.38 -33.85
C PHE A 233 -5.00 11.47 -32.32
N LYS A 234 -6.07 11.21 -31.55
CA LYS A 234 -6.01 11.16 -30.08
C LYS A 234 -5.01 10.11 -29.61
N LEU A 235 -5.08 8.89 -30.16
CA LEU A 235 -4.19 7.79 -29.78
C LEU A 235 -2.70 8.14 -29.98
N VAL A 236 -2.38 8.86 -31.06
CA VAL A 236 -1.01 9.30 -31.38
C VAL A 236 -0.53 10.41 -30.44
N ASN A 237 -1.41 11.34 -30.06
CA ASN A 237 -1.10 12.35 -29.03
C ASN A 237 -0.84 11.68 -27.67
N GLU A 238 -1.74 10.80 -27.23
CA GLU A 238 -1.66 10.10 -25.94
C GLU A 238 -0.39 9.25 -25.82
N ALA A 239 0.02 8.59 -26.90
CA ALA A 239 1.30 7.90 -26.99
C ALA A 239 2.50 8.85 -26.88
N TYR A 240 2.46 10.01 -27.55
CA TYR A 240 3.54 10.99 -27.49
C TYR A 240 3.66 11.65 -26.11
N GLU A 241 2.54 11.98 -25.48
CA GLU A 241 2.49 12.50 -24.10
C GLU A 241 3.04 11.46 -23.12
N ARG A 242 2.69 10.17 -23.27
CA ARG A 242 3.20 9.10 -22.40
C ARG A 242 4.72 8.95 -22.43
N LEU A 243 5.36 9.11 -23.58
CA LEU A 243 6.83 9.02 -23.72
C LEU A 243 7.56 10.32 -23.35
N ARG A 244 6.86 11.36 -22.93
CA ARG A 244 7.41 12.69 -22.59
C ARG A 244 7.30 13.05 -21.10
N VAL A 245 6.62 12.22 -20.30
CA VAL A 245 6.33 12.46 -18.88
C VAL A 245 7.38 11.82 -17.94
N ASP A 246 8.26 10.97 -18.49
CA ASP A 246 9.16 10.11 -17.72
C ASP A 246 10.65 10.43 -18.01
N ASP A 247 10.96 11.71 -18.22
CA ASP A 247 12.30 12.36 -18.23
C ASP A 247 12.36 13.47 -17.15
#